data_AF-A0A529WY12-F1
#
_entry.id   AF-A0A529WY12-F1
#
_cell.length_a   1.000
_cell.length_b   1.000
_cell.length_c   1.000
_cell.angle_alpha   90.00
_cell.angle_beta   90.00
_cell.angle_gamma   90.00
#
_symmetry.space_group_name_H-M   'P 1'
#
loop_
_entity.id
_entity.type
_entity.pdbx_description
1 polymer ?
#
loop_
_entity_poly.entity_id
_entity_poly.type
_entity_poly.pdbx_seq_one_letter_code
_entity_poly.pdbx_strand_id
1 'polypeptide(L)'
;MLSAGRPVLFAADDLASFKGERIMVAWKDCREARRAVVDAMPFLRNAKEVTVFNAAEEGTLVARDGAADVVRFLMRHGVKARSQLLESEGSSVGGSIIAGADRIGADLIVAGGYGHSRFREWAFGGATRSLLGSGSFHRLLSN
;
A
#
# COMPACT_ATOMS: atom_id res chain seq x y z
N MET A 1 -12.36 -14.74 -4.42
CA MET A 1 -11.74 -13.61 -5.16
C MET A 1 -10.20 -13.69 -5.23
N LEU A 2 -9.48 -14.12 -4.18
CA LEU A 2 -8.00 -14.23 -4.18
C LEU A 2 -7.40 -15.42 -4.96
N SER A 3 -8.24 -16.27 -5.57
CA SER A 3 -7.83 -17.39 -6.44
C SER A 3 -7.59 -16.97 -7.90
N ALA A 4 -7.72 -15.68 -8.21
CA ALA A 4 -7.69 -15.18 -9.58
C ALA A 4 -6.29 -15.20 -10.23
N GLY A 5 -5.21 -15.35 -9.44
CA GLY A 5 -3.83 -15.28 -9.91
C GLY A 5 -3.47 -13.93 -10.56
N ARG A 6 -4.26 -12.89 -10.30
CA ARG A 6 -4.21 -11.57 -10.92
C ARG A 6 -4.53 -10.48 -9.89
N PRO A 7 -4.00 -9.27 -10.05
CA PRO A 7 -4.28 -8.17 -9.14
C PRO A 7 -5.76 -7.73 -9.20
N VAL A 8 -6.30 -7.29 -8.07
CA VAL A 8 -7.67 -6.76 -7.93
C VAL A 8 -7.59 -5.32 -7.46
N LEU A 9 -8.25 -4.42 -8.19
CA LEU A 9 -8.40 -3.02 -7.82
C LEU A 9 -9.78 -2.79 -7.19
N PHE A 10 -9.81 -2.29 -5.97
CA PHE A 10 -11.01 -1.81 -5.29
C PHE A 10 -11.05 -0.29 -5.41
N ALA A 11 -12.13 0.23 -5.99
CA ALA A 11 -12.34 1.66 -6.06
C ALA A 11 -12.67 2.25 -4.68
N ALA A 12 -12.39 3.54 -4.50
CA ALA A 12 -12.96 4.32 -3.40
C ALA A 12 -14.49 4.41 -3.56
N ASP A 13 -15.21 4.56 -2.45
CA ASP A 13 -16.68 4.65 -2.47
C ASP A 13 -17.16 6.05 -2.87
N ASP A 14 -16.32 7.06 -2.65
CA ASP A 14 -16.51 8.37 -3.27
C ASP A 14 -16.15 8.28 -4.76
N LEU A 15 -16.98 8.86 -5.63
CA LEU A 15 -16.71 8.99 -7.07
C LEU A 15 -15.55 9.96 -7.35
N ALA A 16 -14.61 10.11 -6.42
CA ALA A 16 -13.42 10.91 -6.59
C ALA A 16 -12.63 10.39 -7.79
N SER A 17 -12.20 11.31 -8.65
CA SER A 17 -11.47 10.95 -9.86
C SER A 17 -10.15 10.27 -9.47
N PHE A 18 -9.96 9.02 -9.88
CA PHE A 18 -8.68 8.34 -9.72
C PHE A 18 -7.62 8.99 -10.61
N LYS A 19 -6.65 9.71 -10.02
CA LYS A 19 -5.57 10.35 -10.77
C LYS A 19 -4.29 9.51 -10.81
N GLY A 20 -4.07 8.67 -9.80
CA GLY A 20 -2.88 7.83 -9.69
C GLY A 20 -1.59 8.65 -9.56
N GLU A 21 -1.67 9.86 -8.99
CA GLU A 21 -0.54 10.78 -8.91
C GLU A 21 0.38 10.47 -7.73
N ARG A 22 -0.20 10.02 -6.62
CA ARG A 22 0.53 9.76 -5.36
C ARG A 22 0.17 8.38 -4.86
N ILE A 23 1.11 7.46 -4.98
CA ILE A 23 0.86 6.04 -4.69
C ILE A 23 1.63 5.63 -3.44
N MET A 24 0.93 5.04 -2.48
CA MET A 24 1.54 4.35 -1.36
C MET A 24 1.74 2.88 -1.72
N VAL A 25 2.94 2.34 -1.49
CA VAL A 25 3.19 0.90 -1.46
C VAL A 25 3.33 0.47 -0.02
N ALA A 26 2.33 -0.23 0.50
CA ALA A 26 2.40 -0.86 1.82
C ALA A 26 3.28 -2.11 1.73
N TRP A 27 4.53 -1.95 2.15
CA TRP A 27 5.58 -2.94 1.99
C TRP A 27 5.77 -3.77 3.25
N LYS A 28 5.76 -5.09 3.04
CA LYS A 28 6.33 -6.10 3.93
C LYS A 28 7.21 -6.97 3.07
N ASP A 29 8.36 -7.40 3.60
CA ASP A 29 9.31 -8.17 2.80
C ASP A 29 8.82 -9.62 2.59
N CYS A 30 7.86 -9.80 1.68
CA CYS A 30 7.28 -11.08 1.32
C CYS A 30 7.13 -11.22 -0.20
N ARG A 31 6.71 -12.41 -0.64
CA ARG A 31 6.54 -12.73 -2.06
C ARG A 31 5.38 -11.94 -2.68
N GLU A 32 4.30 -11.81 -1.93
CA GLU A 32 3.06 -11.16 -2.34
C GLU A 32 3.28 -9.66 -2.54
N ALA A 33 4.05 -9.01 -1.65
CA ALA A 33 4.39 -7.59 -1.78
C ALA A 33 5.26 -7.31 -3.02
N ARG A 34 6.26 -8.16 -3.29
CA ARG A 34 7.06 -8.11 -4.53
C ARG A 34 6.15 -8.22 -5.75
N ARG A 35 5.19 -9.15 -5.72
CA ARG A 35 4.25 -9.36 -6.82
C ARG A 35 3.34 -8.16 -7.02
N ALA A 36 2.80 -7.59 -5.93
CA ALA A 36 1.95 -6.41 -5.98
C ALA A 36 2.68 -5.20 -6.59
N VAL A 37 3.96 -5.01 -6.27
CA VAL A 37 4.78 -3.95 -6.89
C VAL A 37 4.90 -4.14 -8.40
N VAL A 38 5.15 -5.36 -8.87
CA VAL A 38 5.25 -5.65 -10.31
C VAL A 38 3.91 -5.45 -11.01
N ASP A 39 2.83 -5.96 -10.41
CA ASP A 39 1.48 -5.84 -10.95
C ASP A 39 0.98 -4.38 -11.00
N ALA A 40 1.45 -3.54 -10.07
CA ALA A 40 1.13 -2.12 -10.00
C ALA A 40 1.95 -1.24 -10.97
N MET A 41 2.98 -1.78 -11.63
CA MET A 41 3.92 -1.00 -12.44
C MET A 41 3.28 -0.04 -13.48
N PRO A 42 2.14 -0.37 -14.14
CA PRO A 42 1.45 0.58 -15.01
C PRO A 42 0.99 1.86 -14.30
N PHE A 43 0.58 1.77 -13.03
CA PHE A 43 0.22 2.93 -12.22
C PHE A 43 1.48 3.64 -11.69
N LEU A 44 2.43 2.86 -11.16
CA LEU A 44 3.63 3.40 -10.52
C LEU A 44 4.49 4.24 -11.48
N ARG A 45 4.60 3.86 -12.76
CA ARG A 45 5.38 4.63 -13.76
C ARG A 45 4.77 5.99 -14.11
N ASN A 46 3.45 6.12 -14.01
CA ASN A 46 2.73 7.36 -14.33
C ASN A 46 2.53 8.26 -13.11
N ALA A 47 2.83 7.75 -11.91
CA ALA A 47 2.71 8.52 -10.68
C ALA A 47 3.71 9.68 -10.64
N LYS A 48 3.27 10.82 -10.10
CA LYS A 48 4.16 11.92 -9.76
C LYS A 48 5.11 11.52 -8.63
N GLU A 49 4.62 10.68 -7.72
CA GLU A 49 5.38 10.23 -6.58
C GLU A 49 4.89 8.86 -6.06
N VAL A 50 5.84 8.00 -5.68
CA VAL A 50 5.57 6.73 -5.00
C VAL A 50 6.28 6.73 -3.65
N THR A 51 5.55 6.48 -2.57
CA THR A 51 6.15 6.26 -1.26
C THR A 51 6.00 4.80 -0.83
N VAL A 52 7.13 4.13 -0.61
CA VAL A 52 7.21 2.77 -0.08
C VAL A 52 7.21 2.85 1.45
N PHE A 53 6.15 2.37 2.06
CA PHE A 53 5.98 2.35 3.51
C PHE A 53 6.27 0.97 4.06
N ASN A 54 7.28 0.86 4.92
CA ASN A 54 7.52 -0.39 5.64
C ASN A 54 6.81 -0.36 7.00
N ALA A 55 5.86 -1.27 7.18
CA ALA A 55 5.23 -1.51 8.47
C ALA A 55 6.20 -2.36 9.32
N ALA A 56 6.95 -1.71 10.21
CA ALA A 56 7.95 -2.37 11.03
C ALA A 56 7.29 -3.30 12.07
N GLU A 57 7.15 -4.58 11.75
CA GLU A 57 6.91 -5.65 12.73
C GLU A 57 8.23 -6.36 13.14
N GLU A 58 9.29 -6.23 12.33
CA GLU A 58 10.61 -6.82 12.55
C GLU A 58 11.69 -5.73 12.63
N GLY A 59 12.78 -6.03 13.34
CA GLY A 59 13.82 -5.07 13.75
C GLY A 59 14.14 -3.99 12.70
N THR A 60 14.20 -2.74 13.15
CA THR A 60 14.21 -1.50 12.35
C THR A 60 15.23 -1.48 11.20
N LEU A 61 16.36 -2.19 11.33
CA LEU A 61 17.40 -2.26 10.29
C LEU A 61 16.98 -3.11 9.08
N VAL A 62 16.45 -4.32 9.30
CA VAL A 62 16.00 -5.22 8.22
C VAL A 62 14.84 -4.59 7.44
N ALA A 63 13.94 -3.92 8.14
CA ALA A 63 12.85 -3.17 7.52
C ALA A 63 13.35 -2.01 6.63
N ARG A 64 14.40 -1.28 7.06
CA ARG A 64 15.01 -0.21 6.27
C ARG A 64 15.66 -0.73 4.99
N ASP A 65 16.42 -1.81 5.09
CA ASP A 65 17.16 -2.37 3.95
C ASP A 65 16.21 -2.91 2.88
N GLY A 66 15.18 -3.66 3.28
CA GLY A 66 14.17 -4.17 2.34
C GLY A 66 13.40 -3.06 1.62
N ALA A 67 13.07 -1.97 2.31
CA ALA A 67 12.40 -0.82 1.68
C ALA A 67 13.32 -0.09 0.69
N ALA A 68 14.60 0.07 1.04
CA ALA A 68 15.59 0.69 0.16
C ALA A 68 15.79 -0.10 -1.14
N ASP A 69 15.79 -1.43 -1.07
CA ASP A 69 15.93 -2.29 -2.25
C ASP A 69 14.75 -2.19 -3.21
N VAL A 70 13.53 -2.10 -2.68
CA VAL A 70 12.34 -1.86 -3.50
C VAL A 70 12.37 -0.48 -4.15
N VAL A 71 12.79 0.55 -3.41
CA VAL A 71 12.95 1.89 -3.98
C VAL A 71 13.97 1.86 -5.13
N ARG A 72 15.13 1.21 -4.95
CA ARG A 72 16.12 1.05 -6.02
C ARG A 72 15.55 0.30 -7.22
N PHE A 73 14.78 -0.76 -6.98
CA PHE A 73 14.09 -1.48 -8.05
C PHE A 73 13.13 -0.58 -8.83
N LEU A 74 12.29 0.19 -8.13
CA LEU A 74 11.34 1.13 -8.73
C LEU A 74 12.04 2.22 -9.55
N MET A 75 13.10 2.83 -8.99
CA MET A 75 13.88 3.85 -9.68
C MET A 75 14.52 3.32 -10.97
N ARG A 76 15.02 2.08 -10.98
CA ARG A 76 15.53 1.41 -12.20
C ARG A 76 14.46 1.25 -13.29
N HIS A 77 13.18 1.25 -12.93
CA HIS A 77 12.05 1.16 -13.86
C HIS A 77 11.40 2.53 -14.16
N GLY A 78 12.08 3.63 -13.84
CA GLY A 78 11.62 4.99 -14.14
C GLY A 78 10.58 5.54 -13.18
N VAL A 79 10.39 4.91 -12.01
CA VAL A 79 9.43 5.35 -10.99
C VAL A 79 10.11 6.32 -10.02
N LYS A 80 9.46 7.45 -9.73
CA LYS A 80 9.88 8.41 -8.70
C LYS A 80 9.50 7.89 -7.32
N ALA A 81 10.38 7.09 -6.72
CA ALA A 81 10.12 6.41 -5.45
C ALA A 81 10.97 6.93 -4.28
N ARG A 82 10.40 6.95 -3.07
CA ARG A 82 11.11 7.10 -1.80
C ARG A 82 10.59 6.12 -0.76
N SER A 83 11.37 5.85 0.29
CA SER A 83 10.93 5.02 1.42
C SER A 83 10.58 5.87 2.63
N GLN A 84 9.55 5.48 3.38
CA GLN A 84 9.24 6.00 4.72
C GLN A 84 9.02 4.83 5.69
N LEU A 85 9.49 5.00 6.92
CA LEU A 85 9.15 4.07 8.00
C LEU A 85 7.84 4.49 8.60
N LEU A 86 7.01 3.50 8.89
CA LEU A 86 5.77 3.74 9.59
C LEU A 86 5.93 3.28 11.03
N GLU A 87 6.04 4.25 11.94
CA GLU A 87 6.07 3.98 13.36
C GLU A 87 4.65 3.63 13.82
N SER A 88 4.51 2.47 14.45
CA SER A 88 3.26 2.01 15.01
C SER A 88 3.10 2.66 16.40
N GLU A 89 2.56 3.88 16.45
CA GLU A 89 2.25 4.60 17.70
C GLU A 89 1.05 3.98 18.44
N GLY A 90 1.11 2.68 18.76
CA GLY A 90 0.02 1.94 19.41
C GLY A 90 -1.22 1.69 18.52
N SER A 91 -1.20 2.12 17.27
CA SER A 91 -2.28 1.91 16.28
C SER A 91 -2.17 0.53 15.61
N SER A 92 -3.29 -0.01 15.10
CA SER A 92 -3.24 -1.19 14.24
C SER A 92 -2.49 -0.87 12.94
N VAL A 93 -1.75 -1.83 12.38
CA VAL A 93 -1.03 -1.67 11.10
C VAL A 93 -1.91 -1.06 10.01
N GLY A 94 -3.18 -1.49 9.91
CA GLY A 94 -4.14 -0.94 8.95
C GLY A 94 -4.46 0.53 9.19
N GLY A 95 -4.72 0.93 10.43
CA GLY A 95 -4.95 2.35 10.77
C GLY A 95 -3.73 3.22 10.51
N SER A 96 -2.56 2.67 10.81
CA SER A 96 -1.26 3.24 10.55
C SER A 96 -1.02 3.50 9.04
N ILE A 97 -1.33 2.52 8.17
CA ILE A 97 -1.27 2.66 6.71
C ILE A 97 -2.22 3.75 6.22
N ILE A 98 -3.47 3.77 6.71
CA ILE A 98 -4.47 4.79 6.32
C ILE A 98 -3.98 6.19 6.70
N ALA A 99 -3.53 6.38 7.94
CA ALA A 99 -3.01 7.66 8.41
C ALA A 99 -1.78 8.12 7.60
N GLY A 100 -0.90 7.18 7.21
CA GLY A 100 0.21 7.48 6.31
C GLY A 100 -0.25 7.89 4.91
N ALA A 101 -1.27 7.22 4.37
CA ALA A 101 -1.84 7.51 3.06
C ALA A 101 -2.48 8.90 3.03
N ASP A 102 -3.26 9.25 4.06
CA ASP A 102 -3.82 10.60 4.26
C ASP A 102 -2.71 11.65 4.32
N ARG A 103 -1.67 11.42 5.13
CA ARG A 103 -0.56 12.37 5.33
C ARG A 103 0.18 12.73 4.04
N ILE A 104 0.35 11.76 3.13
CA ILE A 104 1.02 12.01 1.84
C ILE A 104 0.04 12.42 0.73
N GLY A 105 -1.27 12.38 1.00
CA GLY A 105 -2.33 12.59 0.02
C GLY A 105 -2.33 11.50 -1.06
N ALA A 106 -2.15 10.24 -0.67
CA ALA A 106 -2.17 9.13 -1.61
C ALA A 106 -3.56 9.00 -2.26
N ASP A 107 -3.62 8.58 -3.52
CA ASP A 107 -4.88 8.25 -4.19
C ASP A 107 -4.96 6.75 -4.56
N LEU A 108 -3.84 6.03 -4.43
CA LEU A 108 -3.78 4.57 -4.51
C LEU A 108 -2.94 4.00 -3.37
N ILE A 109 -3.43 2.93 -2.75
CA ILE A 109 -2.66 2.05 -1.88
C ILE A 109 -2.43 0.73 -2.60
N VAL A 110 -1.17 0.34 -2.77
CA VAL A 110 -0.74 -0.95 -3.32
C VAL A 110 -0.27 -1.82 -2.16
N ALA A 111 -0.85 -3.03 -2.03
CA ALA A 111 -0.42 -3.99 -1.02
C ALA A 111 -0.43 -5.42 -1.57
N GLY A 112 0.51 -6.24 -1.13
CA GLY A 112 0.52 -7.67 -1.43
C GLY A 112 0.09 -8.47 -0.21
N GLY A 113 -0.89 -9.36 -0.39
CA GLY A 113 -1.32 -10.41 0.55
C GLY A 113 -0.99 -10.22 2.04
N TYR A 114 -1.30 -9.06 2.61
CA TYR A 114 -0.92 -8.74 3.99
C TYR A 114 -1.82 -9.51 4.94
N GLY A 115 -1.45 -10.75 5.27
CA GLY A 115 -2.13 -11.62 6.23
C GLY A 115 -3.63 -11.79 5.95
N HIS A 116 -4.02 -12.91 5.36
CA HIS A 116 -5.41 -13.26 5.01
C HIS A 116 -6.49 -12.95 6.08
N SER A 117 -6.14 -12.83 7.37
CA SER A 117 -7.04 -12.39 8.45
C SER A 117 -7.23 -10.87 8.53
N ARG A 118 -6.15 -10.08 8.60
CA ARG A 118 -6.21 -8.61 8.80
C ARG A 118 -6.69 -7.88 7.54
N PHE A 119 -6.32 -8.39 6.37
CA PHE A 119 -6.82 -7.88 5.11
C PHE A 119 -8.34 -8.10 4.95
N ARG A 120 -8.87 -9.23 5.43
CA ARG A 120 -10.32 -9.52 5.37
C ARG A 120 -11.12 -8.58 6.25
N GLU A 121 -10.62 -8.22 7.44
CA GLU A 121 -11.24 -7.20 8.29
C GLU A 121 -11.23 -5.80 7.64
N TRP A 122 -10.16 -5.47 6.90
CA TRP A 122 -10.03 -4.20 6.17
C TRP A 122 -10.95 -4.12 4.94
N ALA A 123 -11.13 -5.23 4.23
CA ALA A 123 -11.98 -5.30 3.04
C ALA A 123 -13.48 -5.51 3.36
N PHE A 124 -13.84 -6.09 4.52
CA PHE A 124 -15.21 -6.49 4.87
C PHE A 124 -15.82 -5.76 6.07
N GLY A 125 -15.65 -4.45 6.21
CA GLY A 125 -16.68 -3.72 6.96
C GLY A 125 -16.53 -3.66 8.49
N GLY A 126 -15.51 -4.28 9.11
CA GLY A 126 -15.43 -4.39 10.58
C GLY A 126 -14.86 -3.15 11.28
N ALA A 127 -13.86 -2.52 10.67
CA ALA A 127 -13.34 -1.19 11.04
C ALA A 127 -14.17 -0.05 10.41
N THR A 128 -15.22 -0.39 9.67
CA THR A 128 -15.98 0.50 8.77
C THR A 128 -17.04 1.32 9.49
N ARG A 129 -17.07 1.34 10.83
CA ARG A 129 -17.88 2.30 11.60
C ARG A 129 -17.06 3.37 12.31
N SER A 130 -15.78 3.10 12.58
CA SER A 130 -14.86 4.10 13.14
C SER A 130 -14.08 4.85 12.04
N LEU A 131 -14.16 4.40 10.79
CA LEU A 131 -13.57 5.01 9.59
C LEU A 131 -14.62 5.65 8.65
N LEU A 132 -15.87 5.89 9.11
CA LEU A 132 -16.89 6.63 8.35
C LEU A 132 -16.58 8.13 8.18
N GLY A 133 -15.29 8.49 8.19
CA GLY A 133 -14.76 9.75 7.71
C GLY A 133 -13.92 9.64 6.43
N SER A 134 -13.47 8.45 5.99
CA SER A 134 -12.62 8.33 4.80
C SER A 134 -12.78 7.00 4.05
N GLY A 135 -13.81 6.94 3.20
CA GLY A 135 -13.95 5.95 2.12
C GLY A 135 -13.14 6.30 0.86
N SER A 136 -11.99 6.98 1.02
CA SER A 136 -11.43 7.88 0.00
C SER A 136 -10.21 7.37 -0.79
N PHE A 137 -9.87 6.07 -0.69
CA PHE A 137 -8.68 5.53 -1.36
C PHE A 137 -8.98 4.35 -2.28
N HIS A 138 -8.40 4.38 -3.49
CA HIS A 138 -8.32 3.20 -4.35
C HIS A 138 -7.27 2.23 -3.80
N ARG A 139 -7.50 0.92 -3.96
CA ARG A 139 -6.67 -0.12 -3.35
C ARG A 139 -6.38 -1.23 -4.36
N LEU A 140 -5.11 -1.45 -4.68
CA LEU A 140 -4.67 -2.53 -5.58
C LEU A 140 -4.00 -3.65 -4.79
N LEU A 141 -4.44 -4.88 -5.04
CA LEU A 141 -4.07 -6.03 -4.23
C LEU A 141 -3.65 -7.20 -5.09
N SER A 142 -2.55 -7.85 -4.72
CA SER A 142 -2.04 -9.04 -5.41
C SER A 142 -1.68 -10.17 -4.43
N ASN A 143 -1.61 -11.39 -4.97
CA ASN A 143 -1.33 -12.68 -4.32
C ASN A 143 -0.18 -13.39 -5.04
#